data_AF-A0A6P5E0Y4-F1
#
_entry.id   AF-A0A6P5E0Y4-F1
#
_cell.length_a   1.000
_cell.length_b   1.000
_cell.length_c   1.000
_cell.angle_alpha   90.00
_cell.angle_beta   90.00
_cell.angle_gamma   90.00
#
_symmetry.space_group_name_H-M   'P 1'
#
loop_
_entity.id
_entity.type
_entity.pdbx_description
1 polymer ?
#
loop_
_entity_poly.entity_id
_entity_poly.type
_entity_poly.pdbx_seq_one_letter_code
_entity_poly.pdbx_strand_id
1 'polypeptide(L)'
;MALEARPLLWLALWTLAVPARSFGKDADGGWRRPGPWAPAAVTEEEHCTVERRADLSYAEFVQRYAFSRPVILQGLTDNSRFRDLCTRQRLLASFGDSVVRLSTANTYSYQKVDLPFEKYVEQMLHPQDPISMGNGAGSGVPFHWHGPGFSEVIYGRKRWFLYPPEKTPEFHPNKTTLAWLRDTYPALTPSARPLECTIQVW
;
A
#
# COMPACT_ATOMS: atom_id res chain seq x y z
N MET A 1 -52.71 2.88 -64.65
CA MET A 1 -51.94 1.73 -64.13
C MET A 1 -50.74 2.30 -63.40
N ALA A 2 -50.78 2.21 -62.07
CA ALA A 2 -49.94 2.97 -61.14
C ALA A 2 -48.53 2.39 -61.01
N LEU A 3 -47.52 3.26 -60.87
CA LEU A 3 -46.17 2.88 -60.47
C LEU A 3 -46.17 2.52 -58.97
N GLU A 4 -45.98 1.24 -58.68
CA GLU A 4 -45.72 0.72 -57.34
C GLU A 4 -44.27 1.08 -56.93
N ALA A 5 -44.13 2.03 -56.00
CA ALA A 5 -42.88 2.35 -55.35
C ALA A 5 -42.61 1.35 -54.22
N ARG A 6 -41.55 0.56 -54.32
CA ARG A 6 -41.07 -0.31 -53.23
C ARG A 6 -40.46 0.54 -52.10
N PRO A 7 -40.88 0.39 -50.83
CA PRO A 7 -40.25 1.11 -49.73
C PRO A 7 -38.92 0.45 -49.38
N LEU A 8 -37.84 1.23 -49.41
CA LEU A 8 -36.55 0.88 -48.81
C LEU A 8 -36.69 1.00 -47.29
N LEU A 9 -36.75 -0.14 -46.60
CA LEU A 9 -36.67 -0.19 -45.13
C LEU A 9 -35.24 0.18 -44.71
N TRP A 10 -35.03 1.42 -44.30
CA TRP A 10 -33.81 1.83 -43.59
C TRP A 10 -33.92 1.40 -42.13
N LEU A 11 -33.35 0.25 -41.79
CA LEU A 11 -33.11 -0.15 -40.40
C LEU A 11 -31.97 0.71 -39.83
N ALA A 12 -32.32 1.82 -39.18
CA ALA A 12 -31.38 2.57 -38.36
C ALA A 12 -31.16 1.81 -37.04
N LEU A 13 -30.12 0.97 -36.97
CA LEU A 13 -29.61 0.46 -35.70
C LEU A 13 -28.97 1.61 -34.93
N TRP A 14 -29.72 2.17 -33.99
CA TRP A 14 -29.15 2.99 -32.92
C TRP A 14 -28.43 2.06 -31.95
N THR A 15 -27.17 1.76 -32.22
CA THR A 15 -26.28 1.27 -31.16
C THR A 15 -26.12 2.40 -30.17
N LEU A 16 -26.79 2.31 -29.02
CA LEU A 16 -26.36 3.03 -27.83
C LEU A 16 -24.94 2.57 -27.54
N ALA A 17 -23.96 3.28 -28.09
CA ALA A 17 -22.59 3.20 -27.63
C ALA A 17 -22.61 3.74 -26.20
N VAL A 18 -22.84 2.84 -25.24
CA VAL A 18 -22.46 3.09 -23.87
C VAL A 18 -20.97 3.42 -23.96
N PRO A 19 -20.55 4.65 -23.59
CA PRO A 19 -19.13 4.93 -23.57
C PRO A 19 -18.53 3.88 -22.64
N ALA A 20 -17.66 3.04 -23.18
CA ALA A 20 -16.85 2.17 -22.35
C ALA A 20 -16.23 3.07 -21.29
N ARG A 21 -16.63 2.89 -20.03
CA ARG A 21 -15.95 3.54 -18.91
C ARG A 21 -14.48 3.20 -19.12
N SER A 22 -13.69 4.23 -19.39
CA SER A 22 -12.24 4.09 -19.52
C SER A 22 -11.70 3.61 -18.17
N PHE A 23 -11.66 2.30 -17.96
CA PHE A 23 -10.90 1.68 -16.89
C PHE A 23 -9.43 1.75 -17.27
N GLY A 24 -8.87 2.94 -17.12
CA GLY A 24 -7.46 3.18 -17.36
C GLY A 24 -7.12 4.61 -17.02
N LYS A 25 -6.77 4.87 -15.75
CA LYS A 25 -5.67 5.81 -15.41
C LYS A 25 -5.26 5.97 -13.94
N ASP A 26 -5.80 5.24 -12.97
CA ASP A 26 -5.26 5.31 -11.59
C ASP A 26 -4.75 3.94 -11.11
N ALA A 27 -3.54 3.56 -11.54
CA ALA A 27 -2.88 2.35 -11.04
C ALA A 27 -2.74 2.34 -9.50
N ASP A 28 -2.71 3.53 -8.87
CA ASP A 28 -2.69 3.69 -7.42
C ASP A 28 -4.06 3.99 -6.79
N GLY A 29 -5.17 3.97 -7.53
CA GLY A 29 -6.51 4.21 -6.97
C GLY A 29 -6.82 5.67 -6.58
N GLY A 30 -6.04 6.62 -7.08
CA GLY A 30 -6.20 8.06 -6.86
C GLY A 30 -5.50 8.57 -5.59
N TRP A 31 -4.70 7.72 -4.93
CA TRP A 31 -3.97 8.02 -3.71
C TRP A 31 -2.70 8.84 -3.93
N ARG A 32 -2.07 8.82 -5.12
CA ARG A 32 -0.96 9.74 -5.41
C ARG A 32 -1.51 11.09 -5.84
N ARG A 33 -1.01 12.17 -5.21
CA ARG A 33 -1.24 13.54 -5.67
C ARG A 33 0.01 14.04 -6.40
N PRO A 34 -0.08 14.40 -7.69
CA PRO A 34 0.97 15.14 -8.36
C PRO A 34 1.14 16.52 -7.72
N GLY A 35 2.38 17.01 -7.54
CA GLY A 35 2.64 18.37 -7.05
C GLY A 35 4.07 18.59 -6.56
N PRO A 36 4.40 19.83 -6.12
CA PRO A 36 5.72 20.18 -5.57
C PRO A 36 6.09 19.38 -4.30
N TRP A 37 5.08 18.77 -3.67
CA TRP A 37 5.20 17.86 -2.53
C TRP A 37 5.25 16.40 -2.96
N ALA A 38 5.63 16.09 -4.20
CA ALA A 38 5.91 14.72 -4.58
C ALA A 38 7.07 14.20 -3.71
N PRO A 39 6.94 13.05 -3.04
CA PRO A 39 8.01 12.52 -2.21
C PRO A 39 9.26 12.34 -3.06
N ALA A 40 10.43 12.71 -2.54
CA ALA A 40 11.66 12.14 -3.05
C ALA A 40 11.50 10.61 -3.00
N ALA A 41 11.80 9.94 -4.12
CA ALA A 41 11.72 8.49 -4.17
C ALA A 41 12.64 7.93 -3.08
N VAL A 42 12.07 7.25 -2.09
CA VAL A 42 12.85 6.48 -1.12
C VAL A 42 13.47 5.34 -1.90
N THR A 43 14.80 5.26 -1.93
CA THR A 43 15.53 4.20 -2.61
C THR A 43 15.04 2.84 -2.11
N GLU A 44 14.71 1.96 -3.04
CA GLU A 44 14.30 0.59 -2.72
C GLU A 44 15.52 -0.26 -2.37
N GLU A 45 15.30 -1.47 -1.86
CA GLU A 45 16.38 -2.42 -1.69
C GLU A 45 16.96 -2.81 -3.06
N GLU A 46 18.26 -3.04 -3.13
CA GLU A 46 18.89 -3.55 -4.36
C GLU A 46 18.37 -4.95 -4.70
N HIS A 47 18.22 -5.78 -3.67
CA HIS A 47 17.74 -7.15 -3.78
C HIS A 47 16.90 -7.50 -2.56
N CYS A 48 15.73 -8.13 -2.79
CA CYS A 48 14.90 -8.66 -1.72
C CYS A 48 15.52 -9.94 -1.15
N THR A 49 15.63 -10.02 0.18
CA THR A 49 16.23 -11.14 0.91
C THR A 49 15.18 -12.07 1.54
N VAL A 50 13.90 -11.77 1.38
CA VAL A 50 12.79 -12.63 1.81
C VAL A 50 12.36 -13.54 0.66
N GLU A 51 12.24 -14.84 0.94
CA GLU A 51 11.85 -15.84 -0.05
C GLU A 51 10.43 -15.60 -0.58
N ARG A 52 10.25 -15.75 -1.90
CA ARG A 52 8.95 -15.67 -2.58
C ARG A 52 8.48 -17.05 -3.03
N ARG A 53 7.21 -17.37 -2.81
CA ARG A 53 6.61 -18.67 -3.13
C ARG A 53 5.21 -18.49 -3.74
N ALA A 54 4.96 -19.10 -4.90
CA ALA A 54 3.62 -19.14 -5.51
C ALA A 54 2.88 -20.44 -5.19
N ASP A 55 3.57 -21.58 -5.32
CA ASP A 55 2.97 -22.92 -5.18
C ASP A 55 3.37 -23.56 -3.84
N LEU A 56 2.93 -22.96 -2.73
CA LEU A 56 3.26 -23.44 -1.38
C LEU A 56 2.11 -24.27 -0.80
N SER A 57 2.34 -25.56 -0.56
CA SER A 57 1.36 -26.39 0.15
C SER A 57 1.26 -26.01 1.63
N TYR A 58 0.11 -26.27 2.25
CA TYR A 58 -0.08 -26.04 3.69
C TYR A 58 0.96 -26.79 4.54
N ALA A 59 1.22 -28.07 4.23
CA ALA A 59 2.19 -28.87 4.98
C ALA A 59 3.61 -28.29 4.89
N GLU A 60 4.01 -27.84 3.69
CA GLU A 60 5.30 -27.19 3.51
C GLU A 60 5.35 -25.83 4.24
N PHE A 61 4.26 -25.06 4.20
CA PHE A 61 4.16 -23.79 4.94
C PHE A 61 4.40 -23.99 6.44
N VAL A 62 3.67 -24.94 7.04
CA VAL A 62 3.77 -25.26 8.46
C VAL A 62 5.18 -25.76 8.82
N GLN A 63 5.76 -26.63 7.99
CA GLN A 63 7.05 -27.22 8.28
C GLN A 63 8.22 -26.23 8.14
N ARG A 64 8.17 -25.31 7.17
CA ARG A 64 9.33 -24.46 6.80
C ARG A 64 9.25 -23.02 7.28
N TYR A 65 8.05 -22.46 7.41
CA TYR A 65 7.86 -21.01 7.58
C TYR A 65 7.12 -20.64 8.85
N ALA A 66 6.03 -21.35 9.18
CA ALA A 66 5.24 -21.03 10.36
C ALA A 66 6.13 -20.94 11.61
N PHE A 67 6.02 -19.81 12.32
CA PHE A 67 6.79 -19.48 13.54
C PHE A 67 8.32 -19.50 13.40
N SER A 68 8.85 -19.63 12.18
CA SER A 68 10.27 -19.89 11.94
C SER A 68 10.93 -18.80 11.11
N ARG A 69 10.33 -18.42 9.97
CA ARG A 69 10.90 -17.40 9.07
C ARG A 69 9.81 -16.75 8.20
N PRO A 70 10.00 -15.50 7.75
CA PRO A 70 9.06 -14.85 6.85
C PRO A 70 9.08 -15.47 5.46
N VAL A 71 7.95 -15.36 4.76
CA VAL A 71 7.78 -15.75 3.35
C VAL A 71 6.81 -14.79 2.68
N ILE A 72 7.04 -14.49 1.41
CA ILE A 72 6.13 -13.73 0.56
C ILE A 72 5.38 -14.73 -0.31
N LEU A 73 4.06 -14.78 -0.12
CA LEU A 73 3.17 -15.63 -0.92
C LEU A 73 2.73 -14.86 -2.17
N GLN A 74 2.91 -15.47 -3.34
CA GLN A 74 2.53 -14.92 -4.64
C GLN A 74 1.34 -15.68 -5.21
N GLY A 75 0.47 -14.99 -5.95
CA GLY A 75 -0.68 -15.63 -6.61
C GLY A 75 -1.73 -16.22 -5.65
N LEU A 76 -1.66 -15.89 -4.35
CA LEU A 76 -2.60 -16.41 -3.36
C LEU A 76 -3.97 -15.72 -3.43
N THR A 77 -3.97 -14.41 -3.68
CA THR A 77 -5.17 -13.56 -3.64
C THR A 77 -5.30 -12.74 -4.92
N ASP A 78 -6.53 -12.67 -5.46
CA ASP A 78 -6.95 -11.58 -6.33
C ASP A 78 -7.71 -10.56 -5.46
N ASN A 79 -7.06 -9.44 -5.18
CA ASN A 79 -7.63 -8.37 -4.37
C ASN A 79 -8.25 -7.25 -5.21
N SER A 80 -8.49 -7.44 -6.51
CA SER A 80 -9.03 -6.43 -7.42
C SER A 80 -10.31 -5.76 -6.92
N ARG A 81 -11.27 -6.55 -6.41
CA ARG A 81 -12.51 -6.02 -5.83
C ARG A 81 -12.24 -5.19 -4.59
N PHE A 82 -11.33 -5.63 -3.72
CA PHE A 82 -10.99 -4.89 -2.50
C PHE A 82 -10.26 -3.59 -2.84
N ARG A 83 -9.37 -3.62 -3.83
CA ARG A 83 -8.74 -2.41 -4.40
C ARG A 83 -9.78 -1.43 -4.92
N ASP A 84 -10.72 -1.86 -5.77
CA ASP A 84 -11.80 -0.98 -6.26
C ASP A 84 -12.51 -0.30 -5.07
N LEU A 85 -12.97 -1.07 -4.08
CA LEU A 85 -13.63 -0.53 -2.88
C LEU A 85 -12.75 0.45 -2.08
N CYS A 86 -11.43 0.26 -2.10
CA CYS A 86 -10.44 1.08 -1.41
C CYS A 86 -9.88 2.25 -2.25
N THR A 87 -10.43 2.53 -3.44
CA THR A 87 -10.05 3.74 -4.18
C THR A 87 -10.31 4.99 -3.33
N ARG A 88 -9.48 6.03 -3.51
CA ARG A 88 -9.63 7.29 -2.78
C ARG A 88 -11.03 7.86 -2.90
N GLN A 89 -11.58 7.87 -4.11
CA GLN A 89 -12.92 8.38 -4.38
C GLN A 89 -13.99 7.62 -3.58
N ARG A 90 -13.97 6.27 -3.59
CA ARG A 90 -15.00 5.48 -2.89
C ARG A 90 -14.87 5.55 -1.38
N LEU A 91 -13.65 5.55 -0.85
CA LEU A 91 -13.46 5.72 0.61
C LEU A 91 -13.93 7.10 1.07
N LEU A 92 -13.62 8.18 0.34
CA LEU A 92 -14.11 9.51 0.67
C LEU A 92 -15.63 9.61 0.55
N ALA A 93 -16.22 9.05 -0.52
CA ALA A 93 -17.67 9.05 -0.71
C ALA A 93 -18.42 8.28 0.39
N SER A 94 -17.83 7.20 0.91
CA SER A 94 -18.49 6.33 1.91
C SER A 94 -18.20 6.76 3.35
N PHE A 95 -17.01 7.30 3.61
CA PHE A 95 -16.49 7.53 4.96
C PHE A 95 -15.99 8.95 5.20
N GLY A 96 -16.11 9.89 4.26
CA GLY A 96 -15.57 11.25 4.39
C GLY A 96 -15.94 11.94 5.70
N ASP A 97 -17.22 11.87 6.09
CA ASP A 97 -17.77 12.44 7.33
C ASP A 97 -17.51 11.58 8.59
N SER A 98 -17.03 10.34 8.42
CA SER A 98 -16.74 9.46 9.56
C SER A 98 -15.57 10.01 10.36
N VAL A 99 -15.76 10.12 11.68
CA VAL A 99 -14.69 10.54 12.60
C VAL A 99 -13.68 9.42 12.75
N VAL A 100 -12.43 9.69 12.40
CA VAL A 100 -11.28 8.81 12.61
C VAL A 100 -10.40 9.36 13.72
N ARG A 101 -9.81 8.45 14.50
CA ARG A 101 -8.86 8.77 15.57
C ARG A 101 -7.44 8.53 15.09
N LEU A 102 -6.65 9.58 15.02
CA LEU A 102 -5.22 9.50 14.70
C LEU A 102 -4.41 9.24 15.96
N SER A 103 -3.43 8.36 15.83
CA SER A 103 -2.45 8.04 16.88
C SER A 103 -1.07 7.87 16.27
N THR A 104 -0.05 8.05 17.09
CA THR A 104 1.33 7.68 16.76
C THR A 104 1.57 6.20 17.03
N ALA A 105 2.16 5.51 16.07
CA ALA A 105 2.55 4.11 16.21
C ALA A 105 3.97 3.98 16.80
N ASN A 106 4.20 4.57 17.97
CA ASN A 106 5.45 4.45 18.73
C ASN A 106 5.17 4.27 20.22
N THR A 107 6.21 4.02 21.02
CA THR A 107 6.10 3.74 22.46
C THR A 107 5.64 4.95 23.29
N TYR A 108 5.51 6.14 22.68
CA TYR A 108 5.14 7.36 23.37
C TYR A 108 3.66 7.70 23.14
N SER A 109 2.98 8.07 24.22
CA SER A 109 1.58 8.49 24.19
C SER A 109 1.47 9.95 23.77
N TYR A 110 1.45 10.20 22.47
CA TYR A 110 1.10 11.50 21.93
C TYR A 110 -0.40 11.76 22.00
N GLN A 111 -0.79 13.04 21.93
CA GLN A 111 -2.18 13.43 21.88
C GLN A 111 -2.86 12.77 20.68
N LYS A 112 -3.95 12.05 20.95
CA LYS A 112 -4.81 11.48 19.92
C LYS A 112 -5.70 12.59 19.37
N VAL A 113 -5.89 12.60 18.06
CA VAL A 113 -6.67 13.63 17.37
C VAL A 113 -7.82 12.97 16.66
N ASP A 114 -9.04 13.42 16.95
CA ASP A 114 -10.26 12.97 16.28
C ASP A 114 -10.67 14.01 15.24
N LEU A 115 -10.92 13.56 14.00
CA LEU A 115 -11.31 14.43 12.89
C LEU A 115 -12.05 13.62 11.80
N PRO A 116 -12.80 14.27 10.90
CA PRO A 116 -13.38 13.60 9.74
C PRO A 116 -12.29 12.97 8.85
N PHE A 117 -12.56 11.80 8.29
CA PHE A 117 -11.66 11.09 7.38
C PHE A 117 -11.28 11.93 6.16
N GLU A 118 -12.22 12.68 5.60
CA GLU A 118 -11.96 13.58 4.48
C GLU A 118 -10.90 14.63 4.85
N LYS A 119 -11.02 15.25 6.02
CA LYS A 119 -10.05 16.24 6.51
C LYS A 119 -8.65 15.62 6.63
N TYR A 120 -8.57 14.39 7.13
CA TYR A 120 -7.31 13.65 7.19
C TYR A 120 -6.69 13.45 5.80
N VAL A 121 -7.47 12.93 4.85
CA VAL A 121 -6.98 12.62 3.49
C VAL A 121 -6.62 13.89 2.71
N GLU A 122 -7.41 14.96 2.81
CA GLU A 122 -7.23 16.16 2.00
C GLU A 122 -6.15 17.10 2.54
N GLN A 123 -6.00 17.18 3.86
CA GLN A 123 -5.17 18.22 4.51
C GLN A 123 -3.97 17.65 5.26
N MET A 124 -4.03 16.38 5.69
CA MET A 124 -3.01 15.79 6.58
C MET A 124 -2.22 14.65 5.94
N LEU A 125 -2.64 14.10 4.80
CA LEU A 125 -1.92 13.04 4.13
C LEU A 125 -0.84 13.61 3.18
N HIS A 126 0.37 13.79 3.72
CA HIS A 126 1.53 14.31 2.99
C HIS A 126 2.76 13.41 3.16
N PRO A 127 3.78 13.53 2.29
CA PRO A 127 5.02 12.76 2.43
C PRO A 127 5.66 12.95 3.79
N GLN A 128 6.33 11.91 4.27
CA GLN A 128 7.02 11.88 5.54
C GLN A 128 8.22 12.83 5.56
N ASP A 129 8.23 13.77 6.50
CA ASP A 129 9.44 14.50 6.89
C ASP A 129 10.30 13.58 7.78
N PRO A 130 11.63 13.45 7.55
CA PRO A 130 12.52 12.67 8.40
C PRO A 130 12.48 13.04 9.90
N ILE A 131 12.23 14.31 10.25
CA ILE A 131 12.33 14.81 11.63
C ILE A 131 11.00 14.95 12.37
N SER A 132 9.86 14.74 11.70
CA SER A 132 8.54 14.74 12.33
C SER A 132 7.77 13.46 11.97
N MET A 133 6.74 13.08 12.74
CA MET A 133 5.96 11.88 12.42
C MET A 133 4.91 12.22 11.34
N GLY A 134 4.68 11.30 10.41
CA GLY A 134 3.79 11.49 9.27
C GLY A 134 3.16 10.18 8.81
N ASN A 135 2.33 10.28 7.77
CA ASN A 135 1.30 9.29 7.45
C ASN A 135 1.18 9.00 5.94
N GLY A 136 1.91 9.72 5.09
CA GLY A 136 1.92 9.49 3.64
C GLY A 136 3.11 8.66 3.16
N ALA A 137 3.55 8.90 1.93
CA ALA A 137 4.70 8.22 1.35
C ALA A 137 5.98 8.47 2.17
N GLY A 138 6.81 7.43 2.32
CA GLY A 138 7.98 7.46 3.20
C GLY A 138 7.66 7.23 4.68
N SER A 139 6.37 7.19 5.06
CA SER A 139 5.99 6.86 6.43
C SER A 139 6.28 5.39 6.75
N GLY A 140 6.60 5.15 8.02
CA GLY A 140 6.92 3.85 8.55
C GLY A 140 6.60 3.79 10.04
N VAL A 141 6.47 2.57 10.53
CA VAL A 141 6.39 2.29 11.95
C VAL A 141 7.78 1.88 12.43
N PRO A 142 8.27 2.41 13.57
CA PRO A 142 9.53 1.96 14.16
C PRO A 142 9.50 0.45 14.43
N PHE A 143 10.68 -0.14 14.66
CA PHE A 143 10.78 -1.55 15.01
C PHE A 143 9.98 -1.86 16.29
N HIS A 144 9.23 -2.95 16.26
CA HIS A 144 8.42 -3.44 17.36
C HIS A 144 8.19 -4.94 17.20
N TRP A 145 7.70 -5.58 18.26
CA TRP A 145 7.38 -7.00 18.28
C TRP A 145 5.98 -7.25 17.72
N HIS A 146 5.82 -8.36 16.99
CA HIS A 146 4.54 -8.85 16.52
C HIS A 146 4.48 -10.37 16.65
N GLY A 147 3.28 -10.92 16.86
CA GLY A 147 3.04 -12.36 16.71
C GLY A 147 3.03 -12.78 15.24
N PRO A 148 2.52 -13.98 14.90
CA PRO A 148 2.23 -14.33 13.52
C PRO A 148 1.28 -13.32 12.88
N GLY A 149 1.51 -12.96 11.63
CA GLY A 149 0.69 -11.99 10.91
C GLY A 149 0.75 -12.20 9.39
N PHE A 150 -0.34 -11.84 8.71
CA PHE A 150 -0.43 -11.77 7.27
C PHE A 150 -0.62 -10.30 6.87
N SER A 151 0.10 -9.85 5.84
CA SER A 151 0.01 -8.48 5.33
C SER A 151 -0.05 -8.50 3.81
N GLU A 152 -0.94 -7.69 3.26
CA GLU A 152 -1.15 -7.54 1.83
C GLU A 152 -1.20 -6.05 1.47
N VAL A 153 -0.60 -5.67 0.35
CA VAL A 153 -0.58 -4.30 -0.13
C VAL A 153 -1.78 -4.08 -1.07
N ILE A 154 -2.64 -3.12 -0.73
CA ILE A 154 -3.79 -2.71 -1.55
C ILE A 154 -3.38 -1.64 -2.57
N TYR A 155 -2.65 -0.63 -2.09
CA TYR A 155 -2.14 0.48 -2.90
C TYR A 155 -0.73 0.87 -2.49
N GLY A 156 0.05 1.31 -3.48
CA GLY A 156 1.44 1.70 -3.27
C GLY A 156 2.37 0.51 -3.07
N ARG A 157 3.36 0.70 -2.20
CA ARG A 157 4.39 -0.29 -1.89
C ARG A 157 4.87 -0.09 -0.46
N LYS A 158 5.35 -1.16 0.18
CA LYS A 158 5.88 -1.12 1.55
C LYS A 158 7.19 -1.90 1.62
N ARG A 159 8.27 -1.23 2.02
CA ARG A 159 9.54 -1.88 2.36
C ARG A 159 9.47 -2.39 3.79
N TRP A 160 9.67 -3.69 3.95
CA TRP A 160 9.72 -4.37 5.24
C TRP A 160 11.16 -4.59 5.66
N PHE A 161 11.41 -4.44 6.96
CA PHE A 161 12.68 -4.77 7.60
C PHE A 161 12.38 -5.71 8.76
N LEU A 162 12.96 -6.91 8.74
CA LEU A 162 12.64 -8.00 9.65
C LEU A 162 13.92 -8.52 10.31
N TYR A 163 13.87 -8.65 11.63
CA TYR A 163 14.93 -9.26 12.44
C TYR A 163 14.38 -10.52 13.12
N PRO A 164 15.22 -11.56 13.28
CA PRO A 164 14.83 -12.72 14.07
C PRO A 164 14.66 -12.34 15.56
N PRO A 165 13.87 -13.10 16.34
CA PRO A 165 13.57 -12.75 17.72
C PRO A 165 14.78 -12.63 18.65
N GLU A 166 15.90 -13.24 18.30
CA GLU A 166 17.13 -13.22 19.08
C GLU A 166 17.99 -11.97 18.79
N LYS A 167 17.61 -11.14 17.81
CA LYS A 167 18.37 -9.98 17.37
C LYS A 167 17.57 -8.69 17.53
N THR A 168 17.94 -7.90 18.53
CA THR A 168 17.41 -6.55 18.72
C THR A 168 18.09 -5.57 17.76
N PRO A 169 17.35 -4.88 16.87
CA PRO A 169 17.94 -3.85 16.03
C PRO A 169 18.28 -2.59 16.82
N GLU A 170 19.30 -1.87 16.37
CA GLU A 170 19.55 -0.51 16.85
C GLU A 170 18.56 0.44 16.18
N PHE A 171 17.70 1.07 16.98
CA PHE A 171 16.82 2.14 16.54
C PHE A 171 16.42 3.03 17.72
N HIS A 172 15.97 4.24 17.42
CA HIS A 172 15.41 5.14 18.42
C HIS A 172 13.88 5.15 18.30
N PRO A 173 13.11 4.81 19.35
CA PRO A 173 11.65 4.67 19.26
C PRO A 173 10.92 5.99 18.94
N ASN A 174 11.57 7.13 19.16
CA ASN A 174 11.06 8.45 18.80
C ASN A 174 11.60 9.02 17.47
N LYS A 175 12.27 8.20 16.65
CA LYS A 175 12.70 8.61 15.31
C LYS A 175 11.85 7.89 14.27
N THR A 176 11.63 8.55 13.14
CA THR A 176 10.90 7.95 12.02
C THR A 176 11.71 6.79 11.43
N THR A 177 11.02 5.80 10.87
CA THR A 177 11.69 4.73 10.10
C THR A 177 12.44 5.30 8.90
N LEU A 178 11.97 6.43 8.33
CA LEU A 178 12.67 7.13 7.26
C LEU A 178 14.03 7.69 7.72
N ALA A 179 14.09 8.31 8.90
CA ALA A 179 15.35 8.75 9.48
C ALA A 179 16.28 7.57 9.75
N TRP A 180 15.76 6.46 10.29
CA TRP A 180 16.56 5.24 10.47
C TRP A 180 17.12 4.70 9.14
N LEU A 181 16.29 4.65 8.09
CA LEU A 181 16.70 4.18 6.77
C LEU A 181 17.77 5.08 6.12
N ARG A 182 17.71 6.38 6.37
CA ARG A 182 18.68 7.33 5.81
C ARG A 182 19.97 7.39 6.62
N ASP A 183 19.85 7.39 7.95
CA ASP A 183 20.94 7.80 8.85
C ASP A 183 21.62 6.60 9.52
N THR A 184 20.92 5.47 9.69
CA THR A 184 21.44 4.27 10.39
C THR A 184 21.68 3.10 9.44
N TYR A 185 20.71 2.77 8.58
CA TYR A 185 20.78 1.61 7.69
C TYR A 185 22.03 1.56 6.79
N PRO A 186 22.51 2.67 6.18
CA PRO A 186 23.70 2.63 5.31
C PRO A 186 25.00 2.27 6.05
N ALA A 187 25.04 2.50 7.37
CA ALA A 187 26.20 2.20 8.21
C ALA A 187 26.21 0.75 8.73
N LEU A 188 25.13 -0.02 8.51
CA LEU A 188 25.05 -1.40 8.99
C LEU A 188 26.01 -2.31 8.21
N THR A 189 26.78 -3.10 8.95
CA THR A 189 27.55 -4.21 8.38
C THR A 189 26.63 -5.26 7.76
N PRO A 190 27.10 -6.09 6.81
CA PRO A 190 26.27 -7.13 6.20
C PRO A 190 25.58 -8.06 7.21
N SER A 191 26.25 -8.45 8.29
CA SER A 191 25.67 -9.28 9.36
C SER A 191 24.68 -8.53 10.25
N ALA A 192 24.78 -7.19 10.31
CA ALA A 192 23.86 -6.34 11.04
C ALA A 192 22.58 -6.03 10.25
N ARG A 193 22.56 -6.16 8.92
CA ARG A 193 21.38 -5.87 8.09
C ARG A 193 20.17 -6.78 8.42
N PRO A 194 18.93 -6.26 8.24
CA PRO A 194 17.72 -7.04 8.37
C PRO A 194 17.49 -7.94 7.14
N LEU A 195 16.56 -8.90 7.27
CA LEU A 195 15.83 -9.38 6.11
C LEU A 195 14.94 -8.24 5.59
N GLU A 196 14.88 -8.06 4.28
CA GLU A 196 14.18 -6.94 3.69
C GLU A 196 13.58 -7.24 2.34
N CYS A 197 12.48 -6.55 2.05
CA CYS A 197 11.80 -6.65 0.78
C CYS A 197 10.79 -5.52 0.62
N THR A 198 10.67 -4.97 -0.58
CA THR A 198 9.57 -4.13 -0.99
C THR A 198 8.44 -5.00 -1.54
N ILE A 199 7.31 -4.95 -0.85
CA ILE A 199 6.06 -5.58 -1.28
C ILE A 199 5.24 -4.53 -2.02
N GLN A 200 4.72 -4.88 -3.18
CA GLN A 200 3.84 -4.04 -3.98
C GLN A 200 2.66 -4.87 -4.48
N VAL A 201 1.69 -4.19 -5.07
CA VAL A 201 0.56 -4.86 -5.74
C VAL A 201 1.09 -5.59 -6.98
N TRP A 202 0.69 -6.85 -7.14
CA TRP A 202 1.07 -7.72 -8.25
C TRP A 202 0.02 -7.71 -9.36
#